data_AF-A0A452IJ32-F1
#
_entry.id   AF-A0A452IJ32-F1
#
_cell.length_a   1.000
_cell.length_b   1.000
_cell.length_c   1.000
_cell.angle_alpha   90.00
_cell.angle_beta   90.00
_cell.angle_gamma   90.00
#
_symmetry.space_group_name_H-M   'P 1'
#
loop_
_entity.id
_entity.type
_entity.pdbx_description
1 polymer ?
#
loop_
_entity_poly.entity_id
_entity_poly.type
_entity_poly.pdbx_seq_one_letter_code
_entity_poly.pdbx_strand_id
1 'polypeptide(L)' 'MGGSPRSGEGPSRLRKTRKLRGHVSHGHGRIGKHRKHPGGRGNAGGMHHHRINFDKYGHFEPFM' A
#
# COMPACT_ATOMS: atom_id res chain seq x y z
N MET A 1 -33.51 -5.13 6.64
CA MET A 1 -33.29 -3.68 6.73
C MET A 1 -32.04 -3.45 7.58
N GLY A 2 -30.86 -3.30 6.97
CA GLY A 2 -29.64 -3.00 7.72
C GLY A 2 -29.71 -1.57 8.25
N GLY A 3 -29.55 -1.39 9.56
CA GLY A 3 -29.60 -0.07 10.19
C GLY A 3 -28.47 0.82 9.67
N SER A 4 -28.83 2.00 9.16
CA SER A 4 -27.87 3.01 8.72
C SER A 4 -26.94 3.40 9.88
N PRO A 5 -25.62 3.52 9.67
CA PRO A 5 -24.71 3.94 10.73
C PRO A 5 -25.12 5.32 11.24
N ARG A 6 -25.11 5.49 12.57
CA ARG A 6 -25.33 6.79 13.23
C ARG A 6 -24.39 7.81 12.61
N SER A 7 -24.86 9.05 12.44
CA SER A 7 -24.19 10.15 11.70
C SER A 7 -22.73 10.47 12.08
N GLY A 8 -22.16 9.86 13.13
CA GLY A 8 -20.75 9.94 13.54
C GLY A 8 -19.89 8.70 13.26
N GLU A 9 -20.45 7.58 12.79
CA GLU A 9 -19.77 6.30 12.53
C GLU A 9 -19.57 6.06 11.03
N GLY A 10 -18.98 7.04 10.34
CA GLY A 10 -18.46 6.83 8.99
C GLY A 10 -17.18 5.96 9.02
N PRO A 11 -16.91 5.13 7.99
CA PRO A 11 -15.71 4.28 7.91
C PRO A 11 -14.41 5.10 7.91
N SER A 12 -14.51 6.41 7.73
CA SER A 12 -13.40 7.36 7.77
C SER A 12 -12.73 7.48 9.14
N ARG A 13 -13.43 7.17 10.25
CA ARG A 13 -12.88 7.33 11.60
C ARG A 13 -11.75 6.34 11.91
N LEU A 14 -11.80 5.13 11.32
CA LEU A 14 -10.80 4.08 11.49
C LEU A 14 -9.61 4.22 10.51
N ARG A 15 -9.66 5.16 9.54
CA ARG A 15 -8.59 5.31 8.54
C ARG A 15 -7.31 5.86 9.18
N LYS A 16 -6.18 5.21 8.92
CA LYS A 16 -4.84 5.64 9.37
C LYS A 16 -4.51 7.09 9.02
N THR A 17 -5.09 7.60 7.93
CA THR A 17 -4.86 8.97 7.43
C THR A 17 -5.30 10.05 8.42
N ARG A 18 -6.29 9.79 9.28
CA ARG A 18 -6.74 10.75 10.31
C ARG A 18 -5.66 10.99 11.37
N LYS A 19 -5.02 9.92 11.84
CA LYS A 19 -3.96 9.97 12.85
C LYS A 19 -2.67 10.61 12.33
N LEU A 20 -2.46 10.59 11.01
CA LEU A 20 -1.26 11.11 10.36
C LEU A 20 -1.31 12.61 10.03
N ARG A 21 -2.42 13.30 10.30
CA ARG A 21 -2.52 14.76 10.12
C ARG A 21 -1.55 15.47 11.08
N GLY A 22 -0.87 16.51 10.60
CA GLY A 22 0.18 17.21 11.36
C GLY A 22 1.56 16.53 11.30
N HIS A 23 1.66 15.29 10.83
CA HIS A 23 2.95 14.66 10.57
C HIS A 23 3.55 15.12 9.23
N VAL A 24 4.83 15.46 9.24
CA VAL A 24 5.54 16.06 8.10
C VAL A 24 5.50 15.19 6.83
N SER A 25 5.61 13.86 6.95
CA SER A 25 5.75 12.95 5.80
C SER A 25 4.65 11.88 5.65
N HIS A 26 3.59 11.95 6.46
CA HIS A 26 2.51 10.96 6.44
C HIS A 26 2.98 9.49 6.56
N GLY A 27 4.11 9.26 7.23
CA GLY A 27 4.66 7.91 7.46
C GLY A 27 5.56 7.34 6.37
N HIS A 28 5.96 8.13 5.35
CA HIS A 28 6.81 7.65 4.24
C HIS A 28 8.31 7.99 4.41
N GLY A 29 8.75 8.31 5.63
CA GLY A 29 10.11 8.78 5.91
C GLY A 29 10.38 10.18 5.34
N ARG A 30 11.50 10.80 5.73
CA ARG A 30 11.87 12.15 5.26
C ARG A 30 12.64 12.13 3.94
N ILE A 31 13.49 11.11 3.76
CA ILE A 31 14.49 11.04 2.68
C ILE A 31 13.92 10.27 1.48
N GLY A 32 13.46 9.03 1.68
CA GLY A 32 12.95 8.15 0.63
C GLY A 32 11.49 8.38 0.24
N LYS A 33 11.06 9.66 0.13
CA LYS A 33 9.68 10.15 -0.08
C LYS A 33 8.80 9.23 -0.96
N HIS A 34 7.48 9.30 -0.76
CA HIS A 34 6.52 8.51 -1.55
C HIS A 34 6.57 8.87 -3.05
N ARG A 35 7.12 7.98 -3.88
CA ARG A 35 7.21 8.12 -5.35
C ARG A 35 6.20 7.19 -6.02
N LYS A 36 5.70 7.57 -7.19
CA LYS A 36 4.60 6.88 -7.88
C LYS A 36 4.93 5.41 -8.23
N HIS A 37 6.10 5.15 -8.83
CA HIS A 37 6.54 3.80 -9.21
C HIS A 37 8.08 3.72 -9.21
N PRO A 38 8.73 3.39 -8.07
CA PRO A 38 10.19 3.36 -8.01
C PRO A 38 10.84 2.16 -8.75
N GLY A 39 10.10 1.08 -9.02
CA GLY A 39 10.63 -0.16 -9.63
C GLY A 39 9.84 -0.67 -10.85
N GLY A 40 8.97 0.16 -11.43
CA GLY A 40 8.04 -0.22 -12.50
C GLY A 40 6.60 -0.43 -12.03
N ARG A 41 5.76 -0.99 -12.89
CA ARG A 41 4.34 -1.30 -12.65
C ARG A 41 4.10 -2.81 -12.73
N GLY A 42 3.16 -3.33 -11.95
CA GLY A 42 2.87 -4.76 -11.91
C GLY A 42 4.10 -5.60 -11.55
N ASN A 43 4.26 -6.75 -12.19
CA ASN A 43 5.38 -7.68 -11.96
C ASN A 43 6.63 -7.37 -12.80
N ALA A 44 6.82 -6.12 -13.24
CA ALA A 44 7.98 -5.72 -14.04
C ALA A 44 9.29 -6.02 -13.30
N GLY A 45 10.30 -6.54 -14.01
CA GLY A 45 11.63 -6.82 -13.46
C GLY A 45 11.76 -8.13 -12.68
N GLY A 46 10.80 -9.06 -12.81
CA GLY A 46 10.74 -10.31 -12.04
C GLY A 46 12.03 -11.14 -12.03
N MET A 47 12.75 -11.23 -13.14
CA MET A 47 14.02 -11.97 -13.23
C MET A 47 15.27 -11.07 -13.12
N HIS A 48 15.09 -9.74 -13.08
CA HIS A 48 16.18 -8.78 -13.01
C HIS A 48 16.32 -8.26 -11.58
N HIS A 49 15.72 -7.11 -11.25
CA HIS A 49 15.82 -6.50 -9.92
C HIS A 49 14.77 -6.97 -8.91
N HIS A 50 13.78 -7.78 -9.30
CA HIS A 50 12.80 -8.39 -8.39
C HIS A 50 12.99 -9.89 -8.18
N ARG A 51 14.08 -10.49 -8.69
CA ARG A 51 14.37 -11.93 -8.61
C ARG A 51 14.28 -12.50 -7.20
N ILE A 52 14.84 -11.78 -6.23
CA ILE A 52 14.84 -12.21 -4.81
C ILE A 52 13.42 -12.36 -4.26
N ASN A 53 12.48 -11.51 -4.69
CA ASN A 53 11.09 -11.58 -4.23
C ASN A 53 10.36 -12.77 -4.88
N PHE A 54 10.68 -13.11 -6.13
CA PHE A 54 10.15 -14.30 -6.80
C PHE A 54 10.71 -15.60 -6.22
N ASP A 55 12.01 -15.65 -5.94
CA ASP A 55 12.64 -16.83 -5.35
C ASP A 55 12.16 -17.08 -3.90
N LYS A 56 11.92 -16.00 -3.13
CA LYS A 56 11.53 -16.09 -1.71
C LYS A 56 10.04 -16.38 -1.48
N TYR A 57 9.16 -15.89 -2.35
CA TYR A 57 7.70 -15.98 -2.17
C TYR A 57 7.00 -16.71 -3.32
N GLY A 58 7.73 -17.41 -4.19
CA GLY A 58 7.36 -17.93 -5.52
C GLY A 58 6.20 -18.94 -5.66
N HIS A 59 5.16 -18.82 -4.85
CA HIS A 59 3.88 -19.54 -4.99
C HIS A 59 2.76 -18.67 -5.57
N PHE A 60 3.09 -17.59 -6.29
CA PHE A 60 2.08 -16.87 -7.09
C PHE A 60 2.24 -17.30 -8.55
N GLU A 61 1.44 -18.30 -8.92
CA GLU A 61 1.32 -18.92 -10.25
C GLU A 61 1.46 -17.89 -11.39
N PRO A 62 2.49 -17.98 -12.26
CA PRO A 62 2.66 -17.10 -13.40
C PRO A 62 1.87 -17.53 -14.64
N PHE A 63 0.88 -18.42 -14.50
CA PHE A 63 0.00 -18.86 -15.58
C PHE A 63 -1.45 -18.97 -15.11
N MET A 64 -2.02 -17.82 -14.72
CA MET A 64 -3.43 -17.38 -14.91
C MET A 64 -3.53 -15.89 -14.57
#